data_AF-A0A367IVH1-F1
#
_entry.id   AF-A0A367IVH1-F1
#
_cell.length_a   1.000
_cell.length_b   1.000
_cell.length_c   1.000
_cell.angle_alpha   90.00
_cell.angle_beta   90.00
_cell.angle_gamma   90.00
#
_symmetry.space_group_name_H-M   'P 1'
#
loop_
_entity.id
_entity.type
_entity.pdbx_description
1 polymer ?
#
loop_
_entity_poly.entity_id
_entity_poly.type
_entity_poly.pdbx_seq_one_letter_code
_entity_poly.pdbx_strand_id
1 'polypeptide(L)'
;EENGGILYILLYPSTYVTASTRLNMAWSRRMWTLASEADRIAFTGVYYSVLGGAYCSLGKQNARYAYKASELAIRQIQLARKLKDPILECKCWLYFAEDLIQLKRFKKAQKIITYQKRFIELMQNDVMCNMCLVIEYA
;
A
#
# COMPACT_ATOMS: atom_id res chain seq x y z
N GLU A 1 -50.38 34.10 -15.14
CA GLU A 1 -50.02 33.49 -16.44
C GLU A 1 -48.51 33.32 -16.47
N GLU A 2 -48.04 32.08 -16.28
CA GLU A 2 -46.61 31.76 -16.30
C GLU A 2 -46.15 31.63 -17.76
N ASN A 3 -45.34 32.58 -18.23
CA ASN A 3 -44.63 32.47 -19.50
C ASN A 3 -43.47 31.48 -19.37
N GLY A 4 -43.79 30.19 -19.34
CA GLY A 4 -42.82 29.09 -19.42
C GLY A 4 -42.23 28.99 -20.83
N GLY A 5 -41.24 29.82 -21.16
CA GLY A 5 -40.50 29.72 -22.41
C GLY A 5 -39.73 28.40 -22.48
N ILE A 6 -40.13 27.49 -23.37
CA ILE A 6 -39.45 26.21 -23.58
C ILE A 6 -38.15 26.47 -24.33
N LEU A 7 -37.01 26.17 -23.69
CA LEU A 7 -35.70 26.21 -24.31
C LEU A 7 -35.45 24.91 -25.09
N TYR A 8 -35.32 25.00 -26.40
CA TYR A 8 -34.95 23.86 -27.23
C TYR A 8 -33.42 23.82 -27.42
N ILE A 9 -32.79 22.72 -27.00
CA ILE A 9 -31.37 22.45 -27.28
C ILE A 9 -31.30 21.56 -28.53
N LEU A 10 -30.88 22.14 -29.65
CA LEU A 10 -30.62 21.43 -30.90
C LEU A 10 -29.23 20.76 -30.84
N LEU A 11 -29.21 19.45 -30.61
CA LEU A 11 -28.00 18.64 -30.69
C LEU A 11 -27.86 18.06 -32.09
N TYR A 12 -26.90 18.56 -32.87
CA TYR A 12 -26.57 17.98 -34.17
C TYR A 12 -25.84 16.65 -33.97
N PRO A 13 -26.40 15.51 -34.45
CA PRO A 13 -25.85 14.18 -34.17
C PRO A 13 -24.37 14.03 -34.54
N SER A 14 -23.93 14.57 -35.68
CA SER A 14 -22.53 14.48 -36.12
C SER A 14 -21.56 15.15 -35.14
N THR A 15 -21.92 16.32 -34.62
CA THR A 15 -21.09 17.09 -33.69
C THR A 15 -21.13 16.50 -32.28
N TYR A 16 -22.33 16.13 -31.80
CA TYR A 16 -22.51 15.52 -30.48
C TYR A 16 -21.83 14.16 -30.38
N VAL A 17 -22.01 13.28 -31.37
CA VAL A 17 -21.40 11.95 -31.39
C VAL A 17 -19.87 12.06 -31.46
N THR A 18 -19.32 12.96 -32.29
CA THR A 18 -17.87 13.12 -32.39
C THR A 18 -17.27 13.70 -31.10
N ALA A 19 -17.91 14.71 -30.51
CA ALA A 19 -17.48 15.32 -29.26
C ALA A 19 -17.59 14.34 -28.09
N SER A 20 -18.69 13.58 -27.99
CA SER A 20 -18.88 12.56 -26.95
C SER A 20 -17.88 11.42 -27.10
N THR A 21 -17.58 10.98 -28.33
CA THR A 21 -16.56 9.94 -28.59
C THR A 21 -15.16 10.40 -28.17
N ARG A 22 -14.78 11.65 -28.49
CA ARG A 22 -13.48 12.21 -28.07
C ARG A 22 -13.38 12.37 -26.55
N LEU A 23 -14.43 12.90 -25.92
CA LEU A 23 -14.53 13.02 -24.47
C LEU A 23 -14.43 11.64 -23.82
N ASN A 24 -15.17 10.66 -24.34
CA ASN A 24 -15.16 9.28 -23.86
C ASN A 24 -13.76 8.69 -23.97
N MET A 25 -13.08 8.82 -25.11
CA MET A 25 -11.72 8.29 -25.29
C MET A 25 -10.68 8.93 -24.35
N ALA A 26 -10.78 10.24 -24.07
CA ALA A 26 -9.88 10.90 -23.11
C ALA A 26 -10.11 10.39 -21.68
N TRP A 27 -11.37 10.22 -21.27
CA TRP A 27 -11.72 9.64 -19.97
C TRP A 27 -11.39 8.16 -19.88
N SER A 28 -11.65 7.36 -20.91
CA SER A 28 -11.24 5.96 -20.98
C SER A 28 -9.73 5.82 -20.82
N ARG A 29 -8.94 6.70 -21.46
CA ARG A 29 -7.48 6.70 -21.30
C ARG A 29 -7.06 7.03 -19.85
N ARG A 30 -7.64 8.07 -19.25
CA ARG A 30 -7.35 8.43 -17.84
C ARG A 30 -7.71 7.28 -16.89
N MET A 31 -8.88 6.68 -17.09
CA MET A 31 -9.37 5.58 -16.28
C MET A 31 -8.50 4.32 -16.45
N TRP A 32 -8.06 4.03 -17.68
CA TRP A 32 -7.11 2.96 -17.96
C TRP A 32 -5.77 3.19 -17.25
N THR A 33 -5.20 4.40 -17.35
CA THR A 33 -3.96 4.75 -16.65
C THR A 33 -4.09 4.58 -15.14
N LEU A 34 -5.19 5.04 -14.55
CA LEU A 34 -5.45 4.87 -13.12
C LEU A 34 -5.61 3.40 -12.74
N ALA A 35 -6.36 2.62 -13.50
CA ALA A 35 -6.58 1.20 -13.26
C ALA A 35 -5.28 0.39 -13.38
N SER A 36 -4.46 0.67 -14.41
CA SER A 36 -3.15 0.03 -14.58
C SER A 36 -2.20 0.37 -13.43
N GLU A 37 -2.22 1.62 -12.94
CA GLU A 37 -1.40 1.99 -11.79
C GLU A 37 -1.86 1.30 -10.51
N ALA A 38 -3.18 1.23 -10.28
CA ALA A 38 -3.76 0.53 -9.15
C ALA A 38 -3.40 -0.97 -9.15
N ASP A 39 -3.51 -1.62 -10.30
CA ASP A 39 -3.12 -3.03 -10.49
C ASP A 39 -1.63 -3.23 -10.22
N ARG A 40 -0.78 -2.35 -10.76
CA ARG A 40 0.67 -2.40 -10.53
C ARG A 40 1.03 -2.27 -9.05
N ILE A 41 0.38 -1.35 -8.33
CA ILE A 41 0.57 -1.18 -6.88
C ILE A 41 0.12 -2.44 -6.14
N ALA A 42 -1.07 -2.97 -6.46
CA ALA A 42 -1.61 -4.17 -5.82
C ALA A 42 -0.68 -5.37 -6.01
N PHE A 43 -0.26 -5.63 -7.25
CA PHE A 43 0.69 -6.69 -7.58
C PHE A 43 2.01 -6.52 -6.83
N THR A 44 2.57 -5.31 -6.84
CA THR A 44 3.85 -5.00 -6.16
C THR A 44 3.75 -5.24 -4.66
N GLY A 45 2.64 -4.84 -4.04
CA GLY A 45 2.39 -5.05 -2.61
C GLY A 45 2.32 -6.53 -2.24
N VAL A 46 1.59 -7.34 -3.03
CA VAL A 46 1.51 -8.80 -2.86
C VAL A 46 2.88 -9.44 -3.06
N TYR A 47 3.60 -9.05 -4.11
CA TYR A 47 4.94 -9.56 -4.43
C TYR A 47 5.92 -9.36 -3.27
N TYR A 48 5.97 -8.15 -2.69
CA TYR A 48 6.82 -7.88 -1.53
C TYR A 48 6.40 -8.68 -0.31
N SER A 49 5.10 -8.83 -0.06
CA SER A 49 4.60 -9.59 1.10
C SER A 49 4.95 -11.07 1.01
N VAL A 50 4.72 -11.70 -0.15
CA VAL A 50 4.93 -13.14 -0.35
C VAL A 50 6.42 -13.49 -0.30
N LEU A 51 7.24 -12.78 -1.06
CA LEU A 51 8.69 -13.02 -1.05
C LEU A 51 9.34 -12.58 0.26
N GLY A 52 8.84 -11.52 0.90
CA GLY A 52 9.28 -11.08 2.21
C GLY A 52 9.06 -12.17 3.26
N GLY A 53 7.85 -12.72 3.34
CA GLY A 53 7.55 -13.84 4.25
C GLY A 53 8.37 -15.09 3.98
N ALA A 54 8.57 -15.44 2.70
CA ALA A 54 9.41 -16.57 2.31
C ALA A 54 10.88 -16.37 2.71
N TYR A 55 11.45 -15.20 2.43
CA TYR A 55 12.83 -14.89 2.81
C TYR A 55 13.02 -14.75 4.32
N CYS A 56 12.05 -14.18 5.04
CA CYS A 56 12.04 -14.12 6.50
C CYS A 56 12.06 -15.53 7.11
N SER A 57 11.27 -16.46 6.57
CA SER A 57 11.26 -17.86 7.01
C SER A 57 12.63 -18.55 6.80
N LEU A 58 13.27 -18.30 5.65
CA LEU A 58 14.62 -18.81 5.35
C LEU A 58 15.73 -18.07 6.13
N GLY A 59 15.47 -16.84 6.56
CA GLY A 59 16.41 -15.96 7.27
C GLY A 59 16.82 -16.50 8.64
N LYS A 60 15.94 -17.28 9.27
CA LYS A 60 16.20 -17.98 10.54
C LYS A 60 17.42 -18.90 10.49
N GLN A 61 17.72 -19.48 9.32
CA GLN A 61 18.85 -20.39 9.10
C GLN A 61 20.02 -19.72 8.38
N ASN A 62 19.76 -18.67 7.60
CA ASN A 62 20.77 -18.02 6.79
C ASN A 62 20.54 -16.50 6.70
N ALA A 63 21.46 -15.75 7.30
CA ALA A 63 21.42 -14.29 7.36
C ALA A 63 21.31 -13.61 5.99
N ARG A 64 21.78 -14.24 4.90
CA ARG A 64 21.65 -13.68 3.55
C ARG A 64 20.19 -13.53 3.13
N TYR A 65 19.31 -14.44 3.55
CA TYR A 65 17.88 -14.32 3.28
C TYR A 65 17.21 -13.29 4.19
N ALA A 66 17.64 -13.17 5.46
CA ALA A 66 17.17 -12.10 6.33
C ALA A 66 17.52 -10.70 5.77
N TYR A 67 18.69 -10.53 5.14
CA TYR A 67 19.03 -9.29 4.43
C TYR A 67 18.09 -9.01 3.25
N LYS A 68 17.74 -10.03 2.46
CA LYS A 68 16.78 -9.89 1.35
C LYS A 68 15.37 -9.54 1.83
N ALA A 69 14.92 -10.19 2.91
CA ALA A 69 13.64 -9.88 3.55
C ALA A 69 13.61 -8.41 4.01
N SER A 70 14.69 -7.96 4.67
CA SER A 70 14.87 -6.56 5.10
C SER A 70 14.77 -5.57 3.92
N GLU A 71 15.41 -5.87 2.79
CA GLU A 71 15.31 -5.01 1.60
C GLU A 71 13.89 -4.91 1.05
N LEU A 72 13.15 -6.03 1.02
CA LEU A 72 11.76 -6.05 0.59
C LEU A 72 10.86 -5.29 1.57
N ALA A 73 11.05 -5.46 2.88
CA ALA A 73 10.30 -4.74 3.90
C ALA A 73 10.48 -3.22 3.76
N ILE A 74 11.71 -2.74 3.49
CA ILE A 74 11.97 -1.31 3.22
C ILE A 74 11.19 -0.82 1.99
N ARG A 75 11.14 -1.60 0.91
CA ARG A 75 10.36 -1.23 -0.28
C ARG A 75 8.86 -1.21 0.02
N GLN A 76 8.38 -2.12 0.85
CA GLN A 76 6.99 -2.17 1.28
C GLN A 76 6.61 -0.97 2.17
N ILE A 77 7.50 -0.52 3.06
CA ILE A 77 7.34 0.73 3.83
C ILE A 77 7.21 1.93 2.89
N GLN A 78 8.07 2.03 1.87
CA GLN A 78 8.00 3.11 0.88
C GLN A 78 6.69 3.09 0.10
N LEU A 79 6.19 1.90 -0.25
CA LEU A 79 4.90 1.74 -0.92
C LEU A 79 3.74 2.17 -0.01
N ALA A 80 3.73 1.73 1.24
CA ALA A 80 2.69 2.10 2.23
C ALA A 80 2.63 3.62 2.45
N ARG A 81 3.78 4.29 2.53
CA ARG A 81 3.88 5.76 2.60
C ARG A 81 3.28 6.44 1.38
N LYS A 82 3.57 5.94 0.17
CA LYS A 82 2.99 6.48 -1.08
C LYS A 82 1.48 6.33 -1.11
N LEU A 83 0.97 5.22 -0.56
CA LEU A 83 -0.46 4.96 -0.40
C LEU A 83 -1.10 5.77 0.73
N LYS A 84 -0.30 6.44 1.57
CA LYS A 84 -0.75 7.09 2.80
C LYS A 84 -1.54 6.14 3.71
N ASP A 85 -1.12 4.89 3.77
CA ASP A 85 -1.71 3.86 4.63
C ASP A 85 -0.81 3.66 5.86
N PRO A 86 -1.12 4.34 6.99
CA PRO A 86 -0.28 4.28 8.18
C PRO A 86 -0.38 2.92 8.90
N ILE A 87 -1.46 2.17 8.70
CA ILE A 87 -1.65 0.84 9.26
C ILE A 87 -0.74 -0.15 8.54
N LEU A 88 -0.74 -0.12 7.20
CA LEU A 88 0.16 -0.92 6.39
C LEU A 88 1.62 -0.55 6.68
N GLU A 89 1.94 0.74 6.80
CA GLU A 89 3.29 1.19 7.12
C GLU A 89 3.77 0.60 8.46
N CYS A 90 2.93 0.67 9.50
CA CYS A 90 3.23 0.10 10.82
C CYS A 90 3.56 -1.40 10.73
N LYS A 91 2.74 -2.18 10.01
CA LYS A 91 2.98 -3.63 9.80
C LYS A 91 4.32 -3.88 9.11
N CYS A 92 4.64 -3.12 8.06
CA CYS A 92 5.90 -3.29 7.34
C CYS A 92 7.12 -2.93 8.20
N TRP A 93 7.00 -1.94 9.10
CA TRP A 93 8.05 -1.66 10.09
C TRP A 93 8.27 -2.80 11.07
N LEU A 94 7.20 -3.48 11.49
CA LEU A 94 7.29 -4.64 12.37
C LEU A 94 7.97 -5.83 11.68
N TYR A 95 7.63 -6.11 10.41
CA TYR A 95 8.36 -7.13 9.62
C TYR A 95 9.85 -6.79 9.48
N PHE A 96 10.16 -5.52 9.20
CA PHE A 96 11.56 -5.08 9.14
C PHE A 96 12.29 -5.24 10.49
N ALA A 97 11.59 -5.02 11.61
CA ALA A 97 12.16 -5.25 12.93
C ALA A 97 12.45 -6.75 13.18
N GLU A 98 11.56 -7.65 12.76
CA GLU A 98 11.79 -9.10 12.82
C GLU A 98 13.03 -9.51 12.01
N ASP A 99 13.18 -8.99 10.80
CA ASP A 99 14.37 -9.26 9.98
C ASP A 99 15.65 -8.74 10.66
N LEU A 100 15.58 -7.58 11.31
CA LEU A 100 16.71 -7.03 12.09
C LEU A 100 17.08 -7.91 13.29
N ILE A 101 16.10 -8.53 13.96
CA ILE A 101 16.32 -9.51 15.03
C ILE A 101 17.07 -10.73 14.49
N GLN A 102 16.64 -11.27 13.35
CA GLN A 102 17.33 -12.39 12.69
C GLN A 102 18.77 -12.03 12.29
N LEU A 103 19.01 -10.76 11.95
CA LEU A 103 20.35 -10.23 11.67
C LEU A 103 21.17 -9.84 12.93
N LYS A 104 20.68 -10.16 14.13
CA LYS A 104 21.29 -9.81 15.44
C LYS A 104 21.45 -8.30 15.67
N ARG A 105 20.62 -7.48 15.03
CA ARG A 105 20.61 -6.00 15.12
C ARG A 105 19.59 -5.49 16.14
N PHE A 106 19.61 -6.07 17.35
CA PHE A 106 18.58 -5.89 18.38
C PHE A 106 18.29 -4.44 18.77
N LYS A 107 19.34 -3.60 18.93
CA LYS A 107 19.16 -2.18 19.29
C LYS A 107 18.30 -1.41 18.28
N LYS A 108 18.45 -1.70 16.98
CA LYS A 108 17.66 -1.05 15.92
C LYS A 108 16.24 -1.58 15.91
N ALA A 109 16.07 -2.91 16.04
CA ALA A 109 14.77 -3.55 16.10
C ALA A 109 13.93 -3.01 17.28
N GLN A 110 14.52 -2.96 18.48
CA GLN A 110 13.85 -2.45 19.68
C GLN A 110 13.36 -1.03 19.50
N LYS A 111 14.19 -0.13 18.95
CA LYS A 111 13.79 1.26 18.69
C LYS A 111 12.57 1.35 17.75
N ILE A 112 12.52 0.51 16.73
CA ILE A 112 11.39 0.45 15.80
C ILE A 112 10.15 -0.07 16.52
N ILE A 113 10.25 -1.19 17.24
CA ILE A 113 9.14 -1.80 17.98
C ILE A 113 8.54 -0.80 18.97
N THR A 114 9.37 -0.10 19.76
CA THR A 114 8.90 0.91 20.71
C THR A 114 8.13 2.04 20.03
N TYR A 115 8.61 2.50 18.88
CA TYR A 115 7.91 3.54 18.11
C TYR A 115 6.55 3.04 17.57
N GLN A 116 6.52 1.84 17.00
CA GLN A 116 5.28 1.26 16.46
C GLN A 116 4.26 0.93 17.56
N LYS A 117 4.71 0.46 18.73
CA LYS A 117 3.85 0.17 19.88
C LYS A 117 3.06 1.41 20.31
N ARG A 118 3.73 2.54 20.46
CA ARG A 118 3.09 3.83 20.76
C ARG A 118 2.07 4.24 19.69
N PHE A 119 2.37 3.99 18.42
CA PHE A 119 1.43 4.26 17.33
C PHE A 119 0.19 3.34 17.42
N ILE A 120 0.37 2.07 17.71
CA ILE A 120 -0.72 1.09 17.81
C ILE A 120 -1.64 1.40 19.01
N GLU A 121 -1.06 1.76 20.15
CA GLU A 121 -1.81 2.19 21.35
C GLU A 121 -2.75 3.36 21.05
N LEU A 122 -2.33 4.30 20.19
CA LEU A 122 -3.15 5.43 19.75
C LEU A 122 -4.27 5.01 18.77
N MET A 123 -4.05 3.95 17.99
CA MET A 123 -4.97 3.49 16.95
C MET A 123 -6.04 2.50 17.47
N GLN A 124 -5.91 1.97 18.69
CA GLN A 124 -6.83 0.97 19.29
C GLN A 124 -7.14 -0.22 18.38
N ASN A 125 -6.12 -0.75 17.69
CA ASN A 125 -6.29 -1.85 16.75
C ASN A 125 -5.74 -3.18 17.32
N ASP A 126 -6.64 -4.06 17.77
CA ASP A 126 -6.30 -5.33 18.44
C ASP A 126 -5.40 -6.25 17.60
N VAL A 127 -5.57 -6.25 16.27
CA VAL A 127 -4.76 -7.08 15.35
C VAL A 127 -3.31 -6.62 15.35
N MET A 128 -3.07 -5.31 15.42
CA MET A 128 -1.71 -4.77 15.47
C MET A 128 -1.07 -4.95 16.85
N CYS A 129 -1.86 -4.89 17.94
CA CYS A 129 -1.38 -5.22 19.28
C CYS A 129 -0.82 -6.65 19.34
N ASN A 130 -1.56 -7.63 18.83
CA ASN A 130 -1.11 -9.03 18.80
C ASN A 130 0.17 -9.22 17.99
N MET A 131 0.29 -8.53 16.85
CA MET A 131 1.50 -8.60 16.02
C MET A 131 2.74 -8.04 16.74
N CYS A 132 2.60 -6.94 17.48
CA CYS A 132 3.69 -6.39 18.29
C CYS A 132 4.14 -7.37 19.39
N LEU A 133 3.20 -7.99 20.10
CA LEU A 133 3.51 -8.93 21.18
C LEU A 133 4.30 -10.14 20.65
N VAL A 134 3.90 -10.72 19.52
CA VAL A 134 4.60 -11.87 18.92
C VAL A 134 6.07 -11.54 18.62
N ILE A 135 6.38 -10.33 18.17
CA ILE A 135 7.74 -9.91 17.83
C ILE A 135 8.55 -9.53 19.08
N GLU A 136 7.91 -8.98 20.11
CA GLU A 136 8.59 -8.59 21.36
C GLU A 136 9.06 -9.81 22.17
N TYR A 137 8.41 -10.96 22.01
CA TYR A 137 8.74 -12.23 22.68
C TYR A 137 9.48 -13.26 21.80
N ALA A 138 9.88 -12.89 20.57
CA ALA A 138 10.63 -13.73 19.63
C ALA A 138 12.14 -13.45 19.66
#